data_AF-A0A1G4EBS1-F1
#
_entry.id   AF-A0A1G4EBS1-F1
#
_cell.length_a   1.000
_cell.length_b   1.000
_cell.length_c   1.000
_cell.angle_alpha   90.00
_cell.angle_beta   90.00
_cell.angle_gamma   90.00
#
_symmetry.space_group_name_H-M   'P 1'
#
loop_
_entity.id
_entity.type
_entity.pdbx_description
1 polymer ?
#
loop_
_entity_poly.entity_id
_entity_poly.type
_entity_poly.pdbx_seq_one_letter_code
_entity_poly.pdbx_strand_id
1 'polypeptide(L)'
;MADSIENIIIELTSSKIYDELSKDPSESEYKSKHCDNLKDGNDQMKDICKKMARNIKTLSNNSEMNGLGHRDRCRYLNFWIYGEISKLHTNEDKNNMKDICKKMANNIESLRNNSKMNVLSYRDRCTYLNFWIYEKISKLYTNEDENLTDISDVAKLIDANIKINMDLIKDDFNKNNVKLMQQITNTAQTAQSTNSTQSQAPAKFVKHYELSKHEPCYFNYDCTFSECREMKHLFEYFKNYDEVNKKIDCEKRQKDKYYTYLKYMSYLYNKHKYEEECCSWGATVCSDYFLQCDEYYDPLKLISAIESNDQTECKKIKDSLIANKSEETSTIDPKEENNMYIKYLTCSRAT
;
A
#
# COMPACT_ATOMS: atom_id res chain seq x y z
N MET A 1 28.27 16.33 23.98
CA MET A 1 26.82 16.08 24.20
C MET A 1 26.08 15.90 22.87
N ALA A 2 26.40 16.68 21.82
CA ALA A 2 25.94 16.42 20.45
C ALA A 2 26.50 15.11 19.85
N ASP A 3 27.80 14.85 20.02
CA ASP A 3 28.46 13.62 19.53
C ASP A 3 27.90 12.32 20.15
N SER A 4 27.26 12.40 21.33
CA SER A 4 26.66 11.22 21.96
C SER A 4 25.27 10.90 21.39
N ILE A 5 24.57 11.88 20.81
CA ILE A 5 23.24 11.72 20.21
C ILE A 5 23.38 11.22 18.77
N GLU A 6 24.38 11.70 18.05
CA GLU A 6 24.69 11.26 16.69
C GLU A 6 25.15 9.78 16.67
N ASN A 7 25.94 9.37 17.67
CA ASN A 7 26.29 7.96 17.90
C ASN A 7 25.08 7.08 18.26
N ILE A 8 24.09 7.61 19.00
CA ILE A 8 22.85 6.89 19.31
C ILE A 8 21.98 6.75 18.05
N ILE A 9 21.92 7.76 17.18
CA ILE A 9 21.20 7.72 15.89
C ILE A 9 21.82 6.68 14.94
N ILE A 10 23.14 6.55 14.94
CA ILE A 10 23.89 5.51 14.21
C ILE A 10 23.67 4.10 14.81
N GLU A 11 23.38 4.01 16.12
CA GLU A 11 23.00 2.78 16.81
C GLU A 11 21.52 2.38 16.64
N LEU A 12 20.66 3.27 16.13
CA LEU A 12 19.28 2.92 15.80
C LEU A 12 19.28 1.95 14.61
N THR A 13 18.74 0.76 14.85
CA THR A 13 18.90 -0.50 14.10
C THR A 13 18.56 -0.43 12.60
N SER A 14 17.88 0.62 12.13
CA SER A 14 17.49 0.80 10.73
C SER A 14 18.62 1.25 9.80
N SER A 15 19.62 2.01 10.28
CA SER A 15 20.75 2.44 9.42
C SER A 15 21.58 1.24 8.97
N LYS A 16 21.94 0.36 9.91
CA LYS A 16 22.67 -0.88 9.65
C LYS A 16 21.92 -1.81 8.69
N ILE A 17 20.59 -1.83 8.76
CA ILE A 17 19.74 -2.56 7.82
C ILE A 17 19.89 -2.01 6.39
N TYR A 18 19.82 -0.69 6.19
CA TYR A 18 19.96 -0.10 4.85
C TYR A 18 21.40 -0.19 4.32
N ASP A 19 22.40 -0.09 5.19
CA ASP A 19 23.81 -0.33 4.83
C ASP A 19 23.99 -1.78 4.35
N GLU A 20 23.43 -2.76 5.08
CA GLU A 20 23.45 -4.18 4.73
C GLU A 20 22.72 -4.49 3.42
N LEU A 21 21.59 -3.82 3.15
CA LEU A 21 20.86 -3.94 1.90
C LEU A 21 21.61 -3.30 0.73
N SER A 22 22.43 -2.28 0.99
CA SER A 22 23.21 -1.57 -0.03
C SER A 22 24.53 -2.26 -0.41
N LYS A 23 24.94 -3.29 0.34
CA LYS A 23 26.19 -4.03 0.09
C LYS A 23 26.18 -4.69 -1.29
N ASP A 24 27.34 -4.65 -1.94
CA ASP A 24 27.52 -5.33 -3.21
C ASP A 24 27.46 -6.85 -3.03
N PRO A 25 26.81 -7.58 -3.96
CA PRO A 25 26.82 -9.03 -3.95
C PRO A 25 28.25 -9.55 -4.17
N SER A 26 28.71 -10.54 -3.40
CA SER A 26 30.02 -11.16 -3.62
C SER A 26 30.07 -11.85 -5.00
N GLU A 27 31.13 -11.60 -5.77
CA GLU A 27 31.31 -12.09 -7.15
C GLU A 27 31.15 -13.62 -7.32
N SER A 28 31.36 -14.40 -6.26
CA SER A 28 31.32 -15.87 -6.27
C SER A 28 29.96 -16.49 -5.93
N GLU A 29 28.98 -15.76 -5.38
CA GLU A 29 27.73 -16.37 -4.85
C GLU A 29 26.46 -16.06 -5.64
N TYR A 30 26.44 -15.03 -6.51
CA TYR A 30 25.19 -14.59 -7.12
C TYR A 30 25.31 -14.12 -8.58
N LYS A 31 24.88 -14.99 -9.51
CA LYS A 31 24.68 -14.66 -10.93
C LYS A 31 23.18 -14.64 -11.26
N SER A 32 22.55 -13.47 -11.25
CA SER A 32 21.17 -13.35 -11.73
C SER A 32 21.15 -13.23 -13.25
N LYS A 33 20.85 -14.36 -13.92
CA LYS A 33 20.61 -14.39 -15.37
C LYS A 33 19.51 -13.41 -15.80
N HIS A 34 18.57 -13.07 -14.91
CA HIS A 34 17.48 -12.15 -15.18
C HIS A 34 17.95 -10.69 -15.17
N CYS A 35 18.80 -10.30 -14.22
CA CYS A 35 19.33 -8.92 -14.15
C CYS A 35 20.34 -8.65 -15.27
N ASP A 36 21.13 -9.64 -15.66
CA ASP A 36 22.10 -9.49 -16.76
C ASP A 36 21.41 -9.33 -18.13
N ASN A 37 20.18 -9.84 -18.28
CA ASN A 37 19.39 -9.79 -19.51
C ASN A 37 18.46 -8.56 -19.62
N LEU A 38 18.56 -7.57 -18.71
CA LEU A 38 17.83 -6.30 -18.82
C LEU A 38 18.27 -5.56 -20.09
N LYS A 39 17.46 -5.67 -21.15
CA LYS A 39 17.77 -5.15 -22.51
C LYS A 39 17.97 -3.64 -22.54
N ASP A 40 17.22 -2.90 -21.72
CA ASP A 40 17.20 -1.43 -21.68
C ASP A 40 17.73 -0.85 -20.35
N GLY A 41 18.30 -1.69 -19.48
CA GLY A 41 18.83 -1.25 -18.19
C GLY A 41 20.22 -0.63 -18.33
N ASN A 42 20.39 0.61 -17.87
CA ASN A 42 21.73 1.18 -17.66
C ASN A 42 22.51 0.38 -16.59
N ASP A 43 23.83 0.56 -16.53
CA ASP A 43 24.68 -0.21 -15.60
C ASP A 43 24.26 -0.03 -14.13
N GLN A 44 23.69 1.12 -13.78
CA GLN A 44 23.16 1.41 -12.45
C GLN A 44 21.88 0.60 -12.15
N MET A 45 20.95 0.47 -13.11
CA MET A 45 19.74 -0.36 -12.96
C MET A 45 20.10 -1.84 -12.86
N LYS A 46 21.11 -2.28 -13.62
CA LYS A 46 21.63 -3.66 -13.51
C LYS A 46 22.25 -3.92 -12.14
N ASP A 47 22.98 -2.95 -11.59
CA ASP A 47 23.53 -3.02 -10.23
C ASP A 47 22.44 -3.11 -9.16
N ILE A 48 21.43 -2.24 -9.23
CA ILE A 48 20.29 -2.24 -8.32
C ILE A 48 19.52 -3.56 -8.41
N CYS A 49 19.29 -4.07 -9.61
CA CYS A 49 18.65 -5.37 -9.81
C CYS A 49 19.44 -6.50 -9.12
N LYS A 50 20.78 -6.52 -9.26
CA LYS A 50 21.64 -7.54 -8.63
C LYS A 50 21.56 -7.48 -7.11
N LYS A 51 21.63 -6.29 -6.52
CA LYS A 51 21.49 -6.06 -5.07
C LYS A 51 20.10 -6.46 -4.57
N MET A 52 19.04 -6.05 -5.28
CA MET A 52 17.67 -6.44 -4.97
C MET A 52 17.51 -7.96 -4.94
N ALA A 53 18.01 -8.65 -5.96
CA ALA A 53 17.81 -10.08 -6.09
C ALA A 53 18.67 -10.89 -5.08
N ARG A 54 19.84 -10.37 -4.67
CA ARG A 54 20.57 -10.85 -3.48
C ARG A 54 19.75 -10.66 -2.22
N ASN A 55 19.21 -9.47 -1.99
CA ASN A 55 18.49 -9.13 -0.77
C ASN A 55 17.21 -9.95 -0.62
N ILE A 56 16.46 -10.20 -1.71
CA ILE A 56 15.29 -11.09 -1.71
C ILE A 56 15.68 -12.49 -1.23
N LYS A 57 16.81 -13.03 -1.72
CA LYS A 57 17.30 -14.37 -1.36
C LYS A 57 17.72 -14.46 0.11
N THR A 58 18.32 -13.40 0.66
CA THR A 58 18.88 -13.42 2.02
C THR A 58 17.97 -12.80 3.08
N LEU A 59 16.83 -12.23 2.70
CA LEU A 59 15.96 -11.44 3.57
C LEU A 59 15.51 -12.19 4.83
N SER A 60 15.18 -13.48 4.70
CA SER A 60 14.72 -14.34 5.81
C SER A 60 15.83 -14.70 6.79
N ASN A 61 17.10 -14.60 6.38
CA ASN A 61 18.25 -15.03 7.18
C ASN A 61 19.22 -13.88 7.51
N ASN A 62 18.81 -12.63 7.27
CA ASN A 62 19.65 -11.47 7.50
C ASN A 62 19.81 -11.20 9.01
N SER A 63 21.07 -11.23 9.48
CA SER A 63 21.41 -11.08 10.90
C SER A 63 21.10 -9.68 11.46
N GLU A 64 21.18 -8.63 10.64
CA GLU A 64 20.82 -7.26 11.02
C GLU A 64 19.31 -7.07 11.20
N MET A 65 18.51 -8.03 10.73
CA MET A 65 17.05 -8.08 10.87
C MET A 65 16.57 -9.15 11.86
N ASN A 66 17.47 -9.72 12.66
CA ASN A 66 17.12 -10.72 13.66
C ASN A 66 16.09 -10.17 14.67
N GLY A 67 15.01 -10.93 14.88
CA GLY A 67 13.89 -10.52 15.75
C GLY A 67 12.77 -9.72 15.06
N LEU A 68 12.95 -9.30 13.80
CA LEU A 68 11.84 -8.76 12.99
C LEU A 68 11.00 -9.88 12.40
N GLY A 69 9.68 -9.71 12.40
CA GLY A 69 8.76 -10.56 11.64
C GLY A 69 8.91 -10.35 10.13
N HIS A 70 8.53 -11.34 9.32
CA HIS A 70 8.67 -11.32 7.86
C HIS A 70 8.11 -10.05 7.20
N ARG A 71 6.97 -9.55 7.70
CA ARG A 71 6.34 -8.31 7.23
C ARG A 71 7.24 -7.09 7.34
N ASP A 72 7.95 -6.97 8.46
CA ASP A 72 8.80 -5.81 8.73
C ASP A 72 10.09 -5.88 7.91
N ARG A 73 10.65 -7.08 7.72
CA ARG A 73 11.80 -7.30 6.83
C ARG A 73 11.50 -6.93 5.38
N CYS A 74 10.33 -7.36 4.89
CA CYS A 74 9.84 -7.01 3.56
C CYS A 74 9.66 -5.50 3.37
N ARG A 75 9.15 -4.80 4.40
CA ARG A 75 9.03 -3.33 4.36
C ARG A 75 10.38 -2.63 4.23
N TYR A 76 11.39 -3.05 5.01
CA TYR A 76 12.74 -2.48 4.90
C TYR A 76 13.36 -2.70 3.52
N LEU A 77 13.19 -3.88 2.94
CA LEU A 77 13.63 -4.16 1.57
C LEU A 77 12.95 -3.23 0.56
N ASN A 78 11.63 -3.07 0.63
CA ASN A 78 10.90 -2.21 -0.31
C ASN A 78 11.37 -0.74 -0.20
N PHE A 79 11.55 -0.25 1.02
CA PHE A 79 12.09 1.09 1.26
C PHE A 79 13.48 1.27 0.65
N TRP A 80 14.37 0.29 0.82
CA TRP A 80 15.68 0.33 0.21
C TRP A 80 15.62 0.35 -1.34
N ILE A 81 14.81 -0.54 -1.94
CA ILE A 81 14.64 -0.61 -3.42
C ILE A 81 14.23 0.75 -3.98
N TYR A 82 13.26 1.39 -3.32
CA TYR A 82 12.82 2.73 -3.71
C TYR A 82 13.93 3.77 -3.60
N GLY A 83 14.67 3.75 -2.50
CA GLY A 83 15.81 4.65 -2.29
C GLY A 83 16.85 4.52 -3.40
N GLU A 84 17.12 3.32 -3.91
CA GLU A 84 18.09 3.14 -4.99
C GLU A 84 17.55 3.52 -6.38
N ILE A 85 16.32 3.13 -6.72
CA ILE A 85 15.71 3.49 -8.02
C ILE A 85 15.59 5.02 -8.15
N SER A 86 15.30 5.71 -7.04
CA SER A 86 15.21 7.17 -6.99
C SER A 86 16.44 7.93 -7.49
N LYS A 87 17.62 7.29 -7.38
CA LYS A 87 18.91 7.91 -7.72
C LYS A 87 19.18 7.89 -9.22
N LEU A 88 18.36 7.20 -10.01
CA LEU A 88 18.56 6.99 -11.45
C LEU A 88 18.02 8.13 -12.34
N HIS A 89 17.28 9.09 -11.80
CA HIS A 89 16.65 10.15 -12.59
C HIS A 89 17.30 11.52 -12.35
N THR A 90 17.76 12.17 -13.43
CA THR A 90 18.08 13.61 -13.44
C THR A 90 16.89 14.41 -13.98
N ASN A 91 16.58 15.52 -13.32
CA ASN A 91 15.40 16.35 -13.57
C ASN A 91 15.45 17.07 -14.93
N GLU A 92 14.34 16.98 -15.66
CA GLU A 92 13.83 18.07 -16.51
C GLU A 92 12.37 18.29 -16.11
N ASP A 93 12.03 19.54 -15.82
CA ASP A 93 10.77 19.98 -15.20
C ASP A 93 9.71 20.33 -16.26
N LYS A 94 8.52 19.74 -16.16
CA LYS A 94 7.26 20.36 -16.64
C LYS A 94 6.54 20.99 -15.45
N ASN A 95 6.23 22.28 -15.54
CA ASN A 95 5.64 23.07 -14.44
C ASN A 95 4.36 22.46 -13.81
N ASN A 96 3.56 21.70 -14.56
CA ASN A 96 2.32 21.08 -14.06
C ASN A 96 2.57 19.88 -13.12
N MET A 97 3.64 19.09 -13.34
CA MET A 97 3.94 17.93 -12.49
C MET A 97 4.41 18.36 -11.10
N LYS A 98 5.15 19.47 -11.03
CA LYS A 98 5.58 20.10 -9.77
C LYS A 98 4.40 20.53 -8.90
N ASP A 99 3.33 21.04 -9.50
CA ASP A 99 2.10 21.40 -8.78
C ASP A 99 1.37 20.15 -8.23
N ILE A 100 1.28 19.09 -9.04
CA ILE A 100 0.72 17.80 -8.59
C ILE A 100 1.52 17.27 -7.39
N CYS A 101 2.85 17.26 -7.49
CA CYS A 101 3.74 16.80 -6.42
C CYS A 101 3.56 17.60 -5.12
N LYS A 102 3.51 18.93 -5.20
CA LYS A 102 3.25 19.79 -4.01
C LYS A 102 1.91 19.47 -3.35
N LYS A 103 0.84 19.34 -4.14
CA LYS A 103 -0.50 19.02 -3.62
C LYS A 103 -0.55 17.62 -3.04
N MET A 104 0.11 16.65 -3.67
CA MET A 104 0.27 15.30 -3.15
C MET A 104 0.95 15.31 -1.78
N ALA A 105 2.08 16.02 -1.62
CA ALA A 105 2.79 16.12 -0.35
C ALA A 105 1.90 16.64 0.79
N ASN A 106 1.20 17.75 0.55
CA ASN A 106 0.27 18.35 1.52
C ASN A 106 -0.89 17.40 1.87
N ASN A 107 -1.40 16.65 0.89
CA ASN A 107 -2.46 15.69 1.12
C ASN A 107 -1.98 14.51 1.97
N ILE A 108 -0.78 13.96 1.73
CA ILE A 108 -0.21 12.87 2.53
C ILE A 108 -0.03 13.30 3.98
N GLU A 109 0.53 14.49 4.22
CA GLU A 109 0.77 15.02 5.57
C GLU A 109 -0.55 15.20 6.36
N SER A 110 -1.60 15.68 5.70
CA SER A 110 -2.89 15.95 6.34
C SER A 110 -3.87 14.77 6.35
N LEU A 111 -3.60 13.70 5.58
CA LEU A 111 -4.55 12.61 5.32
C LEU A 111 -5.08 11.95 6.61
N ARG A 112 -4.18 11.75 7.57
CA ARG A 112 -4.49 11.11 8.85
C ARG A 112 -5.51 11.91 9.66
N ASN A 113 -5.34 13.22 9.69
CA ASN A 113 -6.11 14.13 10.54
C ASN A 113 -7.28 14.79 9.81
N ASN A 114 -7.57 14.39 8.58
CA ASN A 114 -8.65 14.96 7.80
C ASN A 114 -10.01 14.52 8.33
N SER A 115 -10.69 15.43 9.05
CA SER A 115 -11.99 15.17 9.69
C SER A 115 -13.10 14.85 8.69
N LYS A 116 -13.00 15.31 7.43
CA LYS A 116 -14.00 15.01 6.39
C LYS A 116 -14.00 13.55 5.93
N MET A 117 -12.94 12.81 6.23
CA MET A 117 -12.77 11.40 5.86
C MET A 117 -12.79 10.48 7.09
N ASN A 118 -13.29 10.96 8.24
CA ASN A 118 -13.27 10.22 9.50
C ASN A 118 -14.01 8.87 9.43
N VAL A 119 -15.02 8.74 8.57
CA VAL A 119 -15.76 7.50 8.31
C VAL A 119 -14.96 6.46 7.52
N LEU A 120 -13.90 6.86 6.82
CA LEU A 120 -13.07 5.99 5.99
C LEU A 120 -11.89 5.44 6.79
N SER A 121 -11.57 4.16 6.54
CA SER A 121 -10.33 3.55 7.01
C SER A 121 -9.12 4.27 6.42
N TYR A 122 -7.96 4.22 7.10
CA TYR A 122 -6.75 4.86 6.58
C TYR A 122 -6.34 4.32 5.20
N ARG A 123 -6.46 2.99 5.01
CA ARG A 123 -6.25 2.32 3.72
C ARG A 123 -7.12 2.93 2.63
N ASP A 124 -8.42 3.12 2.88
CA ASP A 124 -9.32 3.72 1.90
C ASP A 124 -8.96 5.17 1.58
N ARG A 125 -8.52 5.94 2.59
CA ARG A 125 -8.04 7.31 2.37
C ARG A 125 -6.82 7.33 1.45
N CYS A 126 -5.85 6.42 1.65
CA CYS A 126 -4.71 6.27 0.74
C CYS A 126 -5.17 5.90 -0.67
N THR A 127 -6.11 4.96 -0.80
CA THR A 127 -6.64 4.55 -2.11
C THR A 127 -7.30 5.72 -2.84
N TYR A 128 -8.14 6.52 -2.17
CA TYR A 128 -8.71 7.74 -2.74
C TYR A 128 -7.66 8.78 -3.12
N LEU A 129 -6.61 8.96 -2.31
CA LEU A 129 -5.50 9.83 -2.65
C LEU A 129 -4.81 9.35 -3.94
N ASN A 130 -4.55 8.05 -4.07
CA ASN A 130 -3.93 7.51 -5.27
C ASN A 130 -4.82 7.70 -6.51
N PHE A 131 -6.15 7.53 -6.39
CA PHE A 131 -7.07 7.84 -7.49
C PHE A 131 -7.12 9.33 -7.84
N TRP A 132 -6.98 10.21 -6.85
CA TRP A 132 -6.85 11.65 -7.10
C TRP A 132 -5.55 11.98 -7.85
N ILE A 133 -4.41 11.36 -7.47
CA ILE A 133 -3.13 11.52 -8.18
C ILE A 133 -3.30 11.07 -9.64
N TYR A 134 -3.85 9.87 -9.86
CA TYR A 134 -4.20 9.35 -11.17
C TYR A 134 -5.03 10.34 -12.00
N GLU A 135 -6.12 10.89 -11.45
CA GLU A 135 -7.00 11.83 -12.15
C GLU A 135 -6.27 13.13 -12.55
N LYS A 136 -5.25 13.54 -11.79
CA LYS A 136 -4.41 14.68 -12.17
C LYS A 136 -3.44 14.32 -13.28
N ILE A 137 -2.80 13.16 -13.21
CA ILE A 137 -1.89 12.68 -14.24
C ILE A 137 -2.64 12.45 -15.55
N SER A 138 -3.81 11.81 -15.53
CA SER A 138 -4.61 11.49 -16.72
C SER A 138 -5.12 12.73 -17.48
N LYS A 139 -5.01 13.92 -16.89
CA LYS A 139 -5.30 15.20 -17.56
C LYS A 139 -4.10 15.75 -18.33
N LEU A 140 -2.90 15.24 -18.06
CA LEU A 140 -1.65 15.65 -18.69
C LEU A 140 -1.25 14.72 -19.85
N TYR A 141 -1.75 13.49 -19.86
CA TYR A 141 -1.46 12.48 -20.87
C TYR A 141 -2.77 12.01 -21.52
N THR A 142 -2.78 11.85 -22.83
CA THR A 142 -3.99 11.54 -23.60
C THR A 142 -4.06 10.10 -24.10
N ASN A 143 -2.97 9.34 -24.01
CA ASN A 143 -2.94 7.94 -24.42
C ASN A 143 -3.50 7.06 -23.30
N GLU A 144 -4.64 6.42 -23.52
CA GLU A 144 -5.31 5.62 -22.48
C GLU A 144 -4.66 4.25 -22.26
N ASP A 145 -3.90 3.75 -23.25
CA ASP A 145 -3.26 2.44 -23.23
C ASP A 145 -1.79 2.49 -22.75
N GLU A 146 -1.28 3.69 -22.44
CA GLU A 146 0.07 3.86 -21.91
C GLU A 146 0.12 3.51 -20.42
N ASN A 147 1.12 2.71 -20.03
CA ASN A 147 1.36 2.36 -18.64
C ASN A 147 1.89 3.56 -17.86
N LEU A 148 1.35 3.79 -16.66
CA LEU A 148 1.76 4.90 -15.81
C LEU A 148 3.25 4.87 -15.48
N THR A 149 3.80 3.69 -15.23
CA THR A 149 5.22 3.49 -14.84
C THR A 149 6.20 3.76 -15.97
N ASP A 150 5.75 3.68 -17.22
CA ASP A 150 6.59 3.89 -18.40
C ASP A 150 6.79 5.39 -18.68
N ILE A 151 5.94 6.24 -18.11
CA ILE A 151 6.02 7.69 -18.26
C ILE A 151 7.06 8.26 -17.29
N SER A 152 8.17 8.77 -17.84
CA SER A 152 9.30 9.30 -17.03
C SER A 152 8.88 10.33 -15.98
N ASP A 153 7.98 11.25 -16.31
CA ASP A 153 7.50 12.27 -15.37
C ASP A 153 6.66 11.65 -14.23
N VAL A 154 5.91 10.58 -14.50
CA VAL A 154 5.14 9.83 -13.51
C VAL A 154 6.08 9.02 -12.61
N ALA A 155 7.11 8.40 -13.18
CA ALA A 155 8.16 7.72 -12.41
C ALA A 155 8.85 8.68 -11.40
N LYS A 156 9.15 9.92 -11.81
CA LYS A 156 9.66 10.98 -10.91
C LYS A 156 8.65 11.35 -9.82
N LEU A 157 7.35 11.36 -10.13
CA LEU A 157 6.31 11.63 -9.14
C LEU A 157 6.18 10.47 -8.12
N ILE A 158 6.25 9.22 -8.58
CA ILE A 158 6.28 8.03 -7.73
C ILE A 158 7.49 8.11 -6.79
N ASP A 159 8.67 8.44 -7.32
CA ASP A 159 9.87 8.66 -6.52
C ASP A 159 9.66 9.72 -5.42
N ALA A 160 9.14 10.89 -5.81
CA ALA A 160 8.84 11.95 -4.85
C ALA A 160 7.82 11.50 -3.79
N ASN A 161 6.78 10.76 -4.19
CA ASN A 161 5.80 10.18 -3.26
C ASN A 161 6.46 9.29 -2.21
N ILE A 162 7.41 8.45 -2.63
CA ILE A 162 8.12 7.56 -1.70
C ILE A 162 8.97 8.37 -0.72
N LYS A 163 9.76 9.33 -1.22
CA LYS A 163 10.59 10.21 -0.39
C LYS A 163 9.77 10.95 0.66
N ILE A 164 8.62 11.51 0.26
CA ILE A 164 7.70 12.19 1.19
C ILE A 164 7.22 11.24 2.29
N ASN A 165 6.77 10.03 1.94
CA ASN A 165 6.34 9.06 2.94
C ASN A 165 7.48 8.67 3.89
N MET A 166 8.70 8.48 3.36
CA MET A 166 9.87 8.18 4.19
C MET A 166 10.22 9.31 5.15
N ASP A 167 10.19 10.56 4.68
CA ASP A 167 10.46 11.73 5.51
C ASP A 167 9.42 11.83 6.63
N LEU A 168 8.14 11.59 6.34
CA LEU A 168 7.09 11.58 7.36
C LEU A 168 7.24 10.43 8.37
N ILE A 169 7.65 9.24 7.92
CA ILE A 169 7.98 8.12 8.82
C ILE A 169 9.13 8.51 9.74
N LYS A 170 10.20 9.09 9.17
CA LYS A 170 11.40 9.51 9.91
C LYS A 170 11.08 10.62 10.91
N ASP A 171 10.25 11.58 10.53
CA ASP A 171 9.80 12.66 11.42
C ASP A 171 8.94 12.15 12.57
N ASP A 172 7.99 11.26 12.30
CA ASP A 172 7.17 10.65 13.35
C ASP A 172 8.03 9.78 14.28
N PHE A 173 8.97 9.02 13.71
CA PHE A 173 9.98 8.27 14.45
C PHE A 173 10.78 9.15 15.40
N ASN A 174 11.37 10.23 14.88
CA ASN A 174 12.18 11.16 15.67
C ASN A 174 11.35 11.78 16.81
N LYS A 175 10.12 12.21 16.53
CA LYS A 175 9.20 12.78 17.54
C LYS A 175 8.86 11.78 18.65
N ASN A 176 8.60 10.52 18.30
CA ASN A 176 8.26 9.48 19.28
C ASN A 176 9.49 9.02 20.07
N ASN A 177 10.66 8.94 19.43
CA ASN A 177 11.91 8.60 20.11
C ASN A 177 12.26 9.66 21.17
N VAL A 178 12.15 10.95 20.86
CA VAL A 178 12.35 12.03 21.85
C VAL A 178 11.40 11.88 23.03
N LYS A 179 10.11 11.60 22.79
CA LYS A 179 9.12 11.36 23.85
C LYS A 179 9.46 10.14 24.71
N LEU A 180 9.88 9.04 24.08
CA LEU A 180 10.25 7.81 24.77
C LEU A 180 11.50 8.02 25.64
N MET A 181 12.52 8.70 25.11
CA MET A 181 13.74 9.03 25.86
C MET A 181 13.44 9.94 27.05
N GLN A 182 12.52 10.89 26.90
CA GLN A 182 12.06 11.73 28.01
C GLN A 182 11.34 10.90 29.09
N GLN A 183 10.48 9.94 28.69
CA GLN A 183 9.80 9.03 29.63
C GLN A 183 10.77 8.13 30.39
N ILE A 184 11.77 7.58 29.70
CA ILE A 184 12.83 6.75 30.31
C ILE A 184 13.63 7.58 31.31
N THR A 185 14.02 8.81 30.94
CA THR A 185 14.77 9.72 31.81
C THR A 185 13.98 10.05 33.08
N ASN A 186 12.69 10.38 32.95
CA ASN A 186 11.82 10.69 34.08
C ASN A 186 11.63 9.46 35.01
N THR A 187 11.53 8.26 34.44
CA THR A 187 11.39 6.99 35.21
C THR A 187 12.68 6.64 35.95
N ALA A 188 13.84 6.90 35.36
CA ALA A 188 15.13 6.72 36.02
C ALA A 188 15.33 7.70 37.20
N GLN A 189 14.82 8.92 37.08
CA GLN A 189 14.84 9.92 38.16
C GLN A 189 13.92 9.54 39.34
N THR A 190 12.75 8.95 39.09
CA THR A 190 11.89 8.41 40.16
C THR A 190 12.41 7.12 40.79
N ALA A 191 13.16 6.30 40.05
CA ALA A 191 13.82 5.12 40.60
C ALA A 191 15.00 5.49 41.53
N GLN A 192 15.70 6.59 41.26
CA GLN A 192 16.79 7.09 42.13
C GLN A 192 16.31 7.63 43.49
N SER A 193 15.02 7.93 43.68
CA SER A 193 14.48 8.37 44.97
C SER A 193 14.11 7.22 45.93
N THR A 194 14.19 5.96 45.47
CA THR A 194 14.00 4.76 46.32
C THR A 194 15.26 3.91 46.26
N ASN A 195 16.09 3.97 47.31
CA ASN A 195 17.32 3.18 47.43
C ASN A 195 17.01 1.67 47.34
N SER A 196 17.17 1.08 46.16
CA SER A 196 17.27 -0.38 46.00
C SER A 196 18.21 -0.74 44.86
N THR A 197 19.01 -1.77 45.12
CA THR A 197 20.16 -2.26 44.34
C THR A 197 19.74 -2.63 42.91
N GLN A 198 20.27 -1.91 41.92
CA GLN A 198 19.96 -2.07 40.50
C GLN A 198 20.56 -3.37 39.92
N SER A 199 19.74 -4.38 39.66
CA SER A 199 20.00 -5.28 38.53
C SER A 199 19.57 -4.53 37.26
N GLN A 200 20.38 -4.55 36.20
CA GLN A 200 19.99 -3.95 34.91
C GLN A 200 18.68 -4.62 34.45
N ALA A 201 17.60 -3.83 34.39
CA ALA A 201 16.35 -4.28 33.81
C ALA A 201 16.61 -4.64 32.33
N PRO A 202 16.05 -5.75 31.81
CA PRO A 202 16.25 -6.14 30.43
C PRO A 202 15.79 -5.03 29.48
N ALA A 203 16.55 -4.82 28.40
CA ALA A 203 16.23 -3.83 27.38
C ALA A 203 14.81 -4.05 26.86
N LYS A 204 13.96 -3.03 26.96
CA LYS A 204 12.59 -3.08 26.44
C LYS A 204 12.64 -3.02 24.91
N PHE A 205 12.29 -4.12 24.25
CA PHE A 205 12.09 -4.14 22.81
C PHE A 205 10.91 -3.24 22.44
N VAL A 206 11.16 -2.21 21.62
CA VAL A 206 10.15 -1.28 21.13
C VAL A 206 9.65 -1.76 19.78
N LYS A 207 8.34 -1.92 19.62
CA LYS A 207 7.76 -2.38 18.34
C LYS A 207 7.72 -1.24 17.33
N HIS A 208 7.78 -1.54 16.02
CA HIS A 208 7.84 -0.49 14.99
C HIS A 208 6.67 0.51 15.05
N TYR A 209 5.47 0.05 15.39
CA TYR A 209 4.28 0.90 15.52
C TYR A 209 4.28 1.75 16.81
N GLU A 210 5.15 1.43 17.77
CA GLU A 210 5.43 2.26 18.95
C GLU A 210 6.45 3.36 18.61
N LEU A 211 7.26 3.15 17.56
CA LEU A 211 8.25 4.10 17.07
C LEU A 211 7.66 5.05 16.02
N SER A 212 6.86 4.55 15.08
CA SER A 212 6.13 5.37 14.12
C SER A 212 4.70 4.89 13.96
N LYS A 213 3.76 5.81 14.15
CA LYS A 213 2.34 5.64 13.89
C LYS A 213 1.97 6.13 12.49
N HIS A 214 2.92 6.61 11.69
CA HIS A 214 2.68 6.98 10.31
C HIS A 214 2.48 5.72 9.46
N GLU A 215 1.34 5.61 8.80
CA GLU A 215 1.07 4.59 7.80
C GLU A 215 1.33 5.21 6.41
N PRO A 216 2.29 4.71 5.62
CA PRO A 216 2.59 5.34 4.35
C PRO A 216 1.53 5.07 3.28
N CYS A 217 1.30 6.06 2.41
CA CYS A 217 0.47 5.93 1.20
C CYS A 217 1.36 5.99 -0.05
N TYR A 218 1.73 4.82 -0.57
CA TYR A 218 2.52 4.72 -1.80
C TYR A 218 1.64 4.78 -3.04
N PHE A 219 1.98 5.66 -3.97
CA PHE A 219 1.42 5.70 -5.32
C PHE A 219 2.31 4.84 -6.23
N ASN A 220 1.90 3.59 -6.47
CA ASN A 220 2.66 2.65 -7.29
C ASN A 220 1.70 1.64 -7.93
N TYR A 221 0.88 2.09 -8.87
CA TYR A 221 0.03 1.21 -9.64
C TYR A 221 0.68 0.90 -10.98
N ASP A 222 0.92 -0.39 -11.19
CA ASP A 222 1.30 -0.97 -12.47
C ASP A 222 0.02 -1.22 -13.26
N CYS A 223 -0.47 -0.15 -13.90
CA CYS A 223 -1.67 -0.16 -14.74
C CYS A 223 -1.59 0.89 -15.84
N THR A 224 -2.27 0.61 -16.94
CA THR A 224 -2.58 1.57 -17.99
C THR A 224 -3.59 2.60 -17.49
N PHE A 225 -3.68 3.76 -18.14
CA PHE A 225 -4.67 4.76 -17.74
C PHE A 225 -6.10 4.22 -17.77
N SER A 226 -6.43 3.36 -18.72
CA SER A 226 -7.72 2.69 -18.82
C SER A 226 -7.97 1.78 -17.62
N GLU A 227 -7.03 0.88 -17.30
CA GLU A 227 -7.16 -0.06 -16.18
C GLU A 227 -7.27 0.66 -14.83
N CYS A 228 -6.44 1.67 -14.57
CA CYS A 228 -6.54 2.42 -13.31
C CYS A 228 -7.91 3.13 -13.16
N ARG A 229 -8.57 3.49 -14.27
CA ARG A 229 -9.93 4.04 -14.29
C ARG A 229 -10.95 2.99 -13.88
N GLU A 230 -10.84 1.79 -14.46
CA GLU A 230 -11.70 0.65 -14.16
C GLU A 230 -11.57 0.24 -12.69
N MET A 231 -10.34 0.15 -12.18
CA MET A 231 -10.04 -0.10 -10.76
C MET A 231 -10.73 0.91 -9.84
N LYS A 232 -10.70 2.21 -10.20
CA LYS A 232 -11.40 3.26 -9.44
C LYS A 232 -12.90 3.03 -9.41
N HIS A 233 -13.51 2.77 -10.58
CA HIS A 233 -14.95 2.56 -10.66
C HIS A 233 -15.39 1.33 -9.85
N LEU A 234 -14.64 0.23 -9.91
CA LEU A 234 -14.89 -0.97 -9.10
C LEU A 234 -14.75 -0.69 -7.61
N PHE A 235 -13.66 -0.04 -7.19
CA PHE A 235 -13.47 0.32 -5.78
C PHE A 235 -14.64 1.17 -5.25
N GLU A 236 -15.05 2.20 -6.00
CA GLU A 236 -16.17 3.06 -5.62
C GLU A 236 -17.50 2.30 -5.60
N TYR A 237 -17.71 1.37 -6.53
CA TYR A 237 -18.88 0.51 -6.55
C TYR A 237 -18.99 -0.33 -5.27
N PHE A 238 -17.95 -1.07 -4.92
CA PHE A 238 -17.98 -1.93 -3.73
C PHE A 238 -18.12 -1.12 -2.44
N LYS A 239 -17.48 0.06 -2.36
CA LYS A 239 -17.61 0.94 -1.19
C LYS A 239 -19.02 1.51 -1.02
N ASN A 240 -19.73 1.73 -2.14
CA ASN A 240 -21.06 2.33 -2.13
C ASN A 240 -22.18 1.32 -2.39
N TYR A 241 -21.89 0.02 -2.47
CA TYR A 241 -22.85 -1.01 -2.90
C TYR A 241 -24.15 -0.94 -2.11
N ASP A 242 -24.07 -0.91 -0.77
CA ASP A 242 -25.23 -0.87 0.11
C ASP A 242 -26.09 0.39 -0.12
N GLU A 243 -25.44 1.53 -0.38
CA GLU A 243 -26.14 2.77 -0.70
C GLU A 243 -26.79 2.71 -2.08
N VAL A 244 -26.10 2.15 -3.07
CA VAL A 244 -26.63 1.93 -4.42
C VAL A 244 -27.86 1.02 -4.33
N ASN A 245 -27.76 -0.11 -3.64
CA ASN A 245 -28.88 -1.02 -3.42
C ASN A 245 -30.08 -0.28 -2.81
N LYS A 246 -29.87 0.51 -1.75
CA LYS A 246 -30.94 1.32 -1.13
C LYS A 246 -31.58 2.35 -2.08
N LYS A 247 -30.78 2.97 -2.96
CA LYS A 247 -31.22 4.06 -3.85
C LYS A 247 -31.90 3.58 -5.14
N ILE A 248 -31.85 2.28 -5.47
CA ILE A 248 -32.56 1.72 -6.63
C ILE A 248 -34.08 1.86 -6.46
N ASP A 249 -34.72 2.53 -7.41
CA ASP A 249 -36.16 2.72 -7.48
C ASP A 249 -36.84 1.59 -8.28
N CYS A 250 -37.42 0.62 -7.57
CA CYS A 250 -38.12 -0.51 -8.18
C CYS A 250 -39.39 -0.11 -8.96
N GLU A 251 -39.92 1.11 -8.84
CA GLU A 251 -41.04 1.57 -9.67
C GLU A 251 -40.58 1.93 -11.08
N LYS A 252 -39.38 2.52 -11.17
CA LYS A 252 -38.80 2.94 -12.45
C LYS A 252 -38.22 1.77 -13.25
N ARG A 253 -37.85 0.67 -12.59
CA ARG A 253 -37.28 -0.53 -13.22
C ARG A 253 -36.13 -0.16 -14.15
N GLN A 254 -36.13 -0.57 -15.42
CA GLN A 254 -35.04 -0.28 -16.37
C GLN A 254 -34.86 1.23 -16.68
N LYS A 255 -35.82 2.09 -16.30
CA LYS A 255 -35.69 3.55 -16.40
C LYS A 255 -34.98 4.17 -15.20
N ASP A 256 -34.65 3.38 -14.17
CA ASP A 256 -33.87 3.85 -13.03
C ASP A 256 -32.45 4.24 -13.47
N LYS A 257 -31.94 5.34 -12.93
CA LYS A 257 -30.62 5.87 -13.31
C LYS A 257 -29.47 4.91 -12.98
N TYR A 258 -29.63 4.04 -11.98
CA TYR A 258 -28.64 3.05 -11.60
C TYR A 258 -28.61 1.84 -12.53
N TYR A 259 -29.65 1.61 -13.34
CA TYR A 259 -29.69 0.44 -14.23
C TYR A 259 -28.52 0.45 -15.23
N THR A 260 -28.29 1.58 -15.92
CA THR A 260 -27.15 1.73 -16.84
C THR A 260 -25.80 1.64 -16.11
N TYR A 261 -25.71 2.25 -14.93
CA TYR A 261 -24.51 2.19 -14.09
C TYR A 261 -24.17 0.74 -13.68
N LEU A 262 -25.17 -0.02 -13.23
CA LEU A 262 -25.00 -1.42 -12.82
C LEU A 262 -24.61 -2.32 -13.99
N LYS A 263 -25.15 -2.08 -15.20
CA LYS A 263 -24.69 -2.81 -16.41
C LYS A 263 -23.21 -2.56 -16.70
N TYR A 264 -22.77 -1.32 -16.58
CA TYR A 264 -21.35 -0.98 -16.74
C TYR A 264 -20.50 -1.64 -15.64
N MET A 265 -20.94 -1.63 -14.39
CA MET A 265 -20.24 -2.35 -13.30
C MET A 265 -20.23 -3.86 -13.52
N SER A 266 -21.31 -4.45 -14.03
CA SER A 266 -21.39 -5.87 -14.37
C SER A 266 -20.39 -6.24 -15.46
N TYR A 267 -20.25 -5.40 -16.49
CA TYR A 267 -19.24 -5.57 -17.53
C TYR A 267 -17.82 -5.57 -16.92
N LEU A 268 -17.46 -4.55 -16.13
CA LEU A 268 -16.14 -4.48 -15.49
C LEU A 268 -15.89 -5.65 -14.54
N TYR A 269 -16.88 -5.98 -13.71
CA TYR A 269 -16.81 -7.09 -12.75
C TYR A 269 -16.50 -8.40 -13.47
N ASN A 270 -17.22 -8.71 -14.54
CA ASN A 270 -17.02 -9.93 -15.31
C ASN A 270 -15.69 -9.93 -16.08
N LYS A 271 -15.30 -8.78 -16.67
CA LYS A 271 -14.00 -8.60 -17.34
C LYS A 271 -12.87 -9.02 -16.39
N HIS A 272 -12.75 -8.39 -15.24
CA HIS A 272 -11.65 -8.68 -14.32
C HIS A 272 -11.81 -10.02 -13.59
N LYS A 273 -13.04 -10.50 -13.34
CA LYS A 273 -13.27 -11.81 -12.75
C LYS A 273 -12.83 -12.96 -13.66
N TYR A 274 -13.13 -12.91 -14.95
CA TYR A 274 -12.92 -14.03 -15.86
C TYR A 274 -11.71 -13.87 -16.78
N GLU A 275 -11.42 -12.65 -17.26
CA GLU A 275 -10.30 -12.40 -18.17
C GLU A 275 -8.99 -12.24 -17.41
N GLU A 276 -9.03 -11.64 -16.21
CA GLU A 276 -7.85 -11.44 -15.33
C GLU A 276 -7.75 -12.47 -14.20
N GLU A 277 -8.53 -13.56 -14.29
CA GLU A 277 -8.57 -14.69 -13.34
C GLU A 277 -8.78 -14.32 -11.85
N CYS A 278 -9.36 -13.15 -11.54
CA CYS A 278 -9.73 -12.76 -10.18
C CYS A 278 -10.79 -13.71 -9.59
N CYS A 279 -10.80 -13.85 -8.25
CA CYS A 279 -11.75 -14.71 -7.51
C CYS A 279 -11.60 -16.21 -7.75
N SER A 280 -10.49 -16.64 -8.36
CA SER A 280 -10.12 -18.04 -8.43
C SER A 280 -9.73 -18.59 -7.05
N TRP A 281 -9.81 -19.91 -6.88
CA TRP A 281 -9.31 -20.65 -5.70
C TRP A 281 -9.93 -20.25 -4.34
N GLY A 282 -11.12 -19.67 -4.33
CA GLY A 282 -11.79 -19.26 -3.08
C GLY A 282 -11.26 -17.95 -2.48
N ALA A 283 -10.50 -17.17 -3.25
CA ALA A 283 -10.08 -15.83 -2.84
C ALA A 283 -11.32 -14.96 -2.54
N THR A 284 -11.32 -14.31 -1.38
CA THR A 284 -12.42 -13.41 -0.96
C THR A 284 -12.30 -12.02 -1.59
N VAL A 285 -11.08 -11.61 -1.95
CA VAL A 285 -10.78 -10.29 -2.55
C VAL A 285 -9.69 -10.42 -3.61
N CYS A 286 -9.89 -9.82 -4.78
CA CYS A 286 -8.83 -9.57 -5.75
C CYS A 286 -8.24 -8.17 -5.52
N SER A 287 -7.04 -8.12 -4.93
CA SER A 287 -6.44 -6.84 -4.51
C SER A 287 -6.06 -5.94 -5.70
N ASP A 288 -5.80 -6.51 -6.88
CA ASP A 288 -5.34 -5.77 -8.06
C ASP A 288 -6.43 -4.87 -8.60
N TYR A 289 -7.66 -5.35 -8.63
CA TYR A 289 -8.82 -4.63 -9.16
C TYR A 289 -9.81 -4.19 -8.07
N PHE A 290 -9.42 -4.29 -6.80
CA PHE A 290 -10.29 -4.03 -5.64
C PHE A 290 -11.59 -4.84 -5.68
N LEU A 291 -11.56 -6.02 -6.30
CA LEU A 291 -12.75 -6.81 -6.59
C LEU A 291 -13.15 -7.65 -5.38
N GLN A 292 -14.39 -7.48 -4.91
CA GLN A 292 -14.97 -8.33 -3.87
C GLN A 292 -15.59 -9.56 -4.51
N CYS A 293 -15.16 -10.74 -4.10
CA CYS A 293 -15.51 -12.00 -4.76
C CYS A 293 -16.80 -12.64 -4.24
N ASP A 294 -17.35 -12.14 -3.12
CA ASP A 294 -18.64 -12.58 -2.61
C ASP A 294 -19.75 -12.27 -3.63
N GLU A 295 -20.56 -13.28 -3.94
CA GLU A 295 -21.72 -13.15 -4.83
C GLU A 295 -22.69 -12.05 -4.40
N TYR A 296 -22.71 -11.67 -3.12
CA TYR A 296 -23.46 -10.53 -2.61
C TYR A 296 -23.17 -9.27 -3.43
N TYR A 297 -21.91 -9.03 -3.77
CA TYR A 297 -21.49 -7.82 -4.48
C TYR A 297 -21.58 -7.95 -6.01
N ASP A 298 -22.06 -9.07 -6.55
CA ASP A 298 -22.21 -9.24 -8.00
C ASP A 298 -23.31 -8.29 -8.53
N PRO A 299 -22.98 -7.35 -9.44
CA PRO A 299 -23.95 -6.41 -9.99
C PRO A 299 -25.13 -7.09 -10.69
N LEU A 300 -24.97 -8.32 -11.20
CA LEU A 300 -26.04 -9.09 -11.82
C LEU A 300 -27.20 -9.33 -10.86
N LYS A 301 -26.96 -9.48 -9.55
CA LYS A 301 -28.04 -9.67 -8.56
C LYS A 301 -28.99 -8.47 -8.53
N LEU A 302 -28.44 -7.25 -8.54
CA LEU A 302 -29.22 -6.01 -8.58
C LEU A 302 -29.87 -5.77 -9.95
N ILE A 303 -29.18 -6.13 -11.05
CA ILE A 303 -29.76 -6.05 -12.40
C ILE A 303 -30.96 -6.99 -12.51
N SER A 304 -30.85 -8.24 -12.08
CA SER A 304 -31.95 -9.20 -12.08
C SER A 304 -33.12 -8.73 -11.22
N ALA A 305 -32.86 -8.06 -10.09
CA ALA A 305 -33.92 -7.44 -9.29
C ALA A 305 -34.68 -6.36 -10.08
N ILE A 306 -33.95 -5.45 -10.76
CA ILE A 306 -34.54 -4.38 -11.58
C ILE A 306 -35.33 -4.94 -12.78
N GLU A 307 -34.85 -6.04 -13.37
CA GLU A 307 -35.44 -6.70 -14.54
C GLU A 307 -36.61 -7.63 -14.20
N SER A 308 -36.91 -7.82 -12.92
CA SER A 308 -38.03 -8.66 -12.48
C SER A 308 -39.41 -8.16 -12.97
N ASN A 309 -40.39 -9.07 -12.93
CA ASN A 309 -41.70 -8.87 -13.55
C ASN A 309 -42.51 -7.71 -12.94
N ASP A 310 -42.33 -7.42 -11.64
CA ASP A 310 -43.03 -6.35 -10.94
C ASP A 310 -42.23 -5.77 -9.75
N GLN A 311 -42.72 -4.66 -9.20
CA GLN A 311 -42.08 -3.91 -8.12
C GLN A 311 -41.91 -4.74 -6.83
N THR A 312 -42.82 -5.67 -6.56
CA THR A 312 -42.82 -6.49 -5.34
C THR A 312 -41.67 -7.48 -5.38
N GLU A 313 -41.48 -8.15 -6.52
CA GLU A 313 -40.37 -9.09 -6.71
C GLU A 313 -39.02 -8.38 -6.68
N CYS A 314 -38.91 -7.18 -7.29
CA CYS A 314 -37.70 -6.35 -7.22
C CYS A 314 -37.30 -6.06 -5.76
N LYS A 315 -38.25 -5.61 -4.92
CA LYS A 315 -37.99 -5.33 -3.51
C LYS A 315 -37.57 -6.59 -2.75
N LYS A 316 -38.28 -7.70 -2.96
CA LYS A 316 -38.00 -8.98 -2.32
C LYS A 316 -36.58 -9.48 -2.63
N ILE A 317 -36.15 -9.42 -3.90
CA ILE A 317 -34.79 -9.82 -4.30
C ILE A 317 -33.77 -8.93 -3.57
N LYS A 318 -33.93 -7.60 -3.62
CA LYS A 318 -33.01 -6.66 -2.96
C LYS A 318 -32.88 -6.89 -1.46
N ASP A 319 -33.99 -7.14 -0.78
CA ASP A 319 -34.04 -7.36 0.66
C ASP A 319 -33.46 -8.73 1.07
N SER A 320 -33.42 -9.70 0.15
CA SER A 320 -32.85 -11.03 0.38
C SER A 320 -31.33 -11.10 0.23
N LEU A 321 -30.69 -10.06 -0.31
CA LEU A 321 -29.24 -10.02 -0.48
C LEU A 321 -28.57 -9.81 0.88
N ILE A 322 -27.79 -10.80 1.32
CA ILE A 322 -27.05 -10.78 2.58
C ILE A 322 -25.59 -11.06 2.29
N ALA A 323 -24.70 -10.19 2.77
CA ALA A 323 -23.26 -10.39 2.65
C ALA A 323 -22.81 -11.57 3.54
N ASN A 324 -22.00 -12.48 3.01
CA ASN A 324 -21.33 -13.48 3.84
C ASN A 324 -20.21 -12.79 4.60
N LYS A 325 -20.54 -12.29 5.81
CA LYS A 325 -19.53 -11.82 6.75
C LYS A 325 -18.82 -13.04 7.34
N SER A 326 -17.95 -13.70 6.57
CA SER A 326 -16.93 -14.52 7.22
C SER A 326 -16.08 -13.56 8.04
N GLU A 327 -16.10 -13.70 9.36
CA GLU A 327 -15.19 -12.96 10.23
C GLU A 327 -13.76 -13.10 9.69
N GLU A 328 -13.00 -12.00 9.65
CA GLU A 328 -11.54 -12.05 9.56
C GLU A 328 -10.97 -12.72 10.84
N THR A 329 -11.27 -14.00 11.05
CA THR A 329 -10.62 -14.84 12.04
C THR A 329 -9.69 -15.78 11.31
N SER A 330 -8.62 -15.22 10.76
CA SER A 330 -7.38 -15.96 10.65
C SER A 330 -6.42 -15.38 11.68
N THR A 331 -6.41 -16.00 12.87
CA THR A 331 -5.27 -15.94 13.78
C THR A 331 -4.09 -16.61 13.08
N ILE A 332 -3.48 -15.91 12.12
CA ILE A 332 -2.27 -16.34 11.44
C ILE A 332 -1.12 -16.08 12.40
N ASP A 333 -0.40 -17.13 12.77
CA ASP A 333 0.83 -17.03 13.57
C ASP A 333 1.82 -16.12 12.81
N PRO A 334 2.26 -14.98 13.37
CA PRO A 334 3.26 -14.12 12.75
C PRO A 334 4.62 -14.80 12.51
N LYS A 335 4.81 -16.04 12.96
CA LYS A 335 6.00 -16.89 12.75
C LYS A 335 5.86 -17.92 11.62
N GLU A 336 4.70 -18.04 10.96
CA GLU A 336 4.52 -19.03 9.89
C GLU A 336 5.31 -18.66 8.63
N GLU A 337 6.18 -19.57 8.18
CA GLU A 337 7.18 -19.38 7.12
C GLU A 337 6.61 -19.21 5.70
N ASN A 338 5.30 -19.44 5.48
CA ASN A 338 4.78 -19.73 4.14
C ASN A 338 3.72 -18.79 3.53
N ASN A 339 3.38 -17.64 4.12
CA ASN A 339 2.23 -16.87 3.63
C ASN A 339 2.49 -15.40 3.31
N MET A 340 3.62 -15.04 2.68
CA MET A 340 3.82 -13.64 2.27
C MET A 340 4.59 -13.49 0.96
N TYR A 341 4.05 -12.67 0.04
CA TYR A 341 4.67 -12.35 -1.24
C TYR A 341 4.72 -10.84 -1.46
N ILE A 342 5.67 -10.38 -2.28
CA ILE A 342 5.80 -8.96 -2.65
C ILE A 342 4.96 -8.74 -3.90
N LYS A 343 3.97 -7.84 -3.82
CA LYS A 343 3.16 -7.41 -4.97
C LYS A 343 3.12 -5.90 -5.04
N TYR A 344 3.45 -5.32 -6.20
CA TYR A 344 3.55 -3.86 -6.38
C TYR A 344 4.41 -3.17 -5.30
N LEU A 345 5.47 -3.85 -4.85
CA LEU A 345 6.33 -3.39 -3.75
C LEU A 345 5.56 -3.18 -2.42
N THR A 346 4.47 -3.93 -2.23
CA THR A 346 3.72 -4.08 -0.98
C THR A 346 3.80 -5.52 -0.48
N CYS A 347 3.86 -5.70 0.84
CA CYS A 347 3.92 -7.03 1.46
C CYS A 347 2.51 -7.58 1.63
N SER A 348 2.14 -8.56 0.81
CA SER A 348 0.81 -9.17 0.77
C SER A 348 0.85 -10.56 1.38
N ARG A 349 -0.22 -10.97 2.09
CA ARG A 349 -0.33 -12.34 2.59
C ARG A 349 -0.80 -13.26 1.46
N ALA A 350 -0.24 -14.45 1.39
CA ALA A 350 -0.92 -15.54 0.69
C ALA A 350 -2.11 -15.94 1.56
N THR A 351 -3.33 -15.72 1.06
CA THR A 351 -4.58 -16.14 1.70
C THR A 351 -4.99 -17.49 1.15
#